data_AF-A0A964VAZ8-F1
#
_entry.id   AF-A0A964VAZ8-F1
#
_cell.length_a   1.000
_cell.length_b   1.000
_cell.length_c   1.000
_cell.angle_alpha   90.00
_cell.angle_beta   90.00
_cell.angle_gamma   90.00
#
_symmetry.space_group_name_H-M   'P 1'
#
loop_
_entity.id
_entity.type
_entity.pdbx_description
1 polymer ?
#
loop_
_entity_poly.entity_id
_entity_poly.type
_entity_poly.pdbx_seq_one_letter_code
_entity_poly.pdbx_strand_id
1 'polypeptide(L)'
;MLPSVRFSRILFSGIALAVLGFPLFSSSQESRKVIAKDNRVFEMRTYYANPGKIEALHARFRDHTLKLFEKHGITNVGYWKPTDAAKAEEVLVYILAYPSKEAADKSWKGFREDPAWHAARDASEKAGKLVKKADSVYLNPTDYSPLK
;
A
#
# COMPACT_ATOMS: atom_id res chain seq x y z
N MET A 1 -34.91 72.24 -47.55
CA MET A 1 -33.91 71.88 -46.54
C MET A 1 -34.36 70.54 -45.94
N LEU A 2 -33.84 69.45 -46.51
CA LEU A 2 -33.89 68.08 -45.97
C LEU A 2 -32.90 67.99 -44.77
N PRO A 3 -32.85 66.92 -43.94
CA PRO A 3 -33.21 65.52 -44.25
C PRO A 3 -33.90 64.82 -43.04
N SER A 4 -34.17 63.52 -42.89
CA SER A 4 -33.95 62.22 -43.57
C SER A 4 -34.77 61.22 -42.72
N VAL A 5 -35.63 60.31 -43.23
CA VAL A 5 -35.31 59.02 -43.89
C VAL A 5 -34.68 58.03 -42.87
N ARG A 6 -35.10 56.78 -42.62
CA ARG A 6 -36.06 55.82 -43.22
C ARG A 6 -36.06 54.49 -42.40
N PHE A 7 -37.11 53.67 -42.61
CA PHE A 7 -37.13 52.18 -42.73
C PHE A 7 -36.92 51.31 -41.47
N SER A 8 -37.40 50.07 -41.34
CA SER A 8 -38.37 49.18 -42.02
C SER A 8 -38.29 47.79 -41.34
N ARG A 9 -39.33 46.96 -41.53
CA ARG A 9 -39.36 45.48 -41.51
C ARG A 9 -39.45 44.73 -40.15
N ILE A 10 -40.58 44.08 -39.86
CA ILE A 10 -40.99 42.68 -40.19
C ILE A 10 -40.14 41.65 -39.42
N LEU A 11 -40.76 40.78 -38.58
CA LEU A 11 -40.80 39.31 -38.75
C LEU A 11 -41.51 38.55 -37.62
N PHE A 12 -42.36 37.62 -38.07
CA PHE A 12 -43.02 36.54 -37.35
C PHE A 12 -42.01 35.59 -36.70
N SER A 13 -42.30 35.11 -35.48
CA SER A 13 -41.86 33.82 -34.95
C SER A 13 -42.75 33.48 -33.73
N GLY A 14 -43.19 32.25 -33.46
CA GLY A 14 -42.58 31.00 -33.88
C GLY A 14 -43.52 29.79 -33.86
N ILE A 15 -43.15 28.93 -34.81
CA ILE A 15 -43.22 27.48 -34.92
C ILE A 15 -43.45 26.72 -33.61
N ALA A 16 -44.46 25.85 -33.63
CA ALA A 16 -44.60 24.71 -32.73
C ALA A 16 -43.56 23.63 -33.09
N LEU A 17 -42.82 23.12 -32.10
CA LEU A 17 -41.99 21.93 -32.26
C LEU A 17 -42.22 20.96 -31.10
N ALA A 18 -42.81 19.81 -31.42
CA ALA A 18 -42.95 18.68 -30.54
C ALA A 18 -41.56 18.07 -30.23
N VAL A 19 -41.19 18.00 -28.96
CA VAL A 19 -39.99 17.28 -28.52
C VAL A 19 -40.39 15.86 -28.14
N LEU A 20 -40.01 14.92 -29.01
CA LEU A 20 -40.08 13.48 -28.76
C LEU A 20 -39.12 13.12 -27.61
N GLY A 21 -39.68 12.58 -26.52
CA GLY A 21 -38.91 12.10 -25.39
C GLY A 21 -38.10 10.86 -25.75
N PHE A 22 -36.77 10.97 -25.72
CA PHE A 22 -35.88 9.82 -25.64
C PHE A 22 -35.68 9.48 -24.16
N PRO A 23 -35.92 8.23 -23.71
CA PRO A 23 -35.58 7.85 -22.34
C PRO A 23 -34.06 7.84 -22.21
N LEU A 24 -33.55 8.74 -21.36
CA LEU A 24 -32.21 8.69 -20.81
C LEU A 24 -32.10 7.38 -20.01
N PHE A 25 -31.62 6.33 -20.68
CA PHE A 25 -31.16 5.12 -20.03
C PHE A 25 -29.90 5.52 -19.24
N SER A 26 -30.08 5.94 -18.00
CA SER A 26 -28.99 6.14 -17.06
C SER A 26 -28.36 4.77 -16.82
N SER A 27 -27.26 4.47 -17.52
CA SER A 27 -26.44 3.34 -17.13
C SER A 27 -25.78 3.71 -15.81
N SER A 28 -26.38 3.27 -14.71
CA SER A 28 -25.66 3.09 -13.47
C SER A 28 -24.54 2.11 -13.78
N GLN A 29 -23.34 2.62 -14.08
CA GLN A 29 -22.11 1.85 -13.95
C GLN A 29 -22.03 1.46 -12.48
N GLU A 30 -22.60 0.31 -12.14
CA GLU A 30 -22.13 -0.43 -10.99
C GLU A 30 -20.64 -0.61 -11.20
N SER A 31 -19.87 0.06 -10.34
CA SER A 31 -18.43 -0.12 -10.25
C SER A 31 -18.18 -1.60 -9.98
N ARG A 32 -17.93 -2.37 -11.05
CA ARG A 32 -17.35 -3.71 -10.91
C ARG A 32 -16.03 -3.49 -10.20
N LYS A 33 -16.03 -3.78 -8.89
CA LYS A 33 -14.84 -4.01 -8.11
C LYS A 33 -14.11 -5.12 -8.87
N VAL A 34 -13.13 -4.74 -9.70
CA VAL A 34 -12.23 -5.68 -10.34
C VAL A 34 -11.54 -6.34 -9.17
N ILE A 35 -11.98 -7.55 -8.81
CA ILE A 35 -11.22 -8.40 -7.92
C ILE A 35 -9.99 -8.74 -8.74
N ALA A 36 -8.95 -7.91 -8.58
CA ALA A 36 -7.64 -8.18 -9.11
C ALA A 36 -7.31 -9.60 -8.67
N LYS A 37 -7.00 -10.45 -9.63
CA LYS A 37 -6.43 -11.77 -9.36
C LYS A 37 -5.27 -11.50 -8.39
N ASP A 38 -5.41 -12.01 -7.16
CA ASP A 38 -4.55 -11.67 -6.03
C ASP A 38 -3.14 -12.18 -6.36
N ASN A 39 -2.35 -11.29 -6.95
CA ASN A 39 -0.99 -11.53 -7.43
C ASN A 39 0.01 -11.01 -6.40
N ARG A 40 -0.32 -11.12 -5.11
CA ARG A 40 0.55 -10.62 -4.06
C ARG A 40 1.84 -11.42 -4.04
N VAL A 41 2.92 -10.73 -3.76
CA VAL A 41 4.21 -11.34 -3.47
C VAL A 41 4.39 -11.28 -1.95
N PHE A 42 4.77 -12.40 -1.37
CA PHE A 42 5.11 -12.50 0.03
C PHE A 42 6.62 -12.48 0.21
N GLU A 43 7.08 -12.05 1.37
CA GLU A 43 8.48 -12.10 1.74
C GLU A 43 8.60 -12.69 3.13
N MET A 44 9.25 -13.84 3.24
CA MET A 44 9.65 -14.39 4.52
C MET A 44 11.02 -13.86 4.89
N ARG A 45 11.14 -13.35 6.11
CA ARG A 45 12.38 -12.83 6.66
C ARG A 45 12.69 -13.54 7.97
N THR A 46 13.94 -13.96 8.09
CA THR A 46 14.48 -14.58 9.31
C THR A 46 15.60 -13.72 9.84
N TYR A 47 15.38 -13.11 10.99
CA TYR A 47 16.36 -12.28 11.66
C TYR A 47 17.03 -13.09 12.77
N TYR A 48 18.35 -13.05 12.77
CA TYR A 48 19.19 -13.61 13.83
C TYR A 48 19.71 -12.45 14.67
N ALA A 49 19.26 -12.36 15.92
CA ALA A 49 19.68 -11.36 16.87
C ALA A 49 21.13 -11.62 17.34
N ASN A 50 21.82 -10.57 17.79
CA ASN A 50 23.02 -10.74 18.59
C ASN A 50 22.65 -11.30 19.98
N PRO A 51 23.58 -11.98 20.68
CA PRO A 51 23.32 -12.53 22.02
C PRO A 51 22.75 -11.48 22.97
N GLY A 52 21.65 -11.83 23.65
CA GLY A 52 20.96 -10.95 24.60
C GLY A 52 20.21 -9.75 23.98
N LYS A 53 20.03 -9.70 22.65
CA LYS A 53 19.39 -8.57 21.95
C LYS A 53 17.96 -8.82 21.46
N ILE A 54 17.44 -10.04 21.61
CA ILE A 54 16.14 -10.43 21.04
C ILE A 54 14.96 -9.61 21.59
N GLU A 55 14.93 -9.34 22.89
CA GLU A 55 13.83 -8.56 23.49
C GLU A 55 13.83 -7.10 23.02
N ALA A 56 15.02 -6.49 22.89
CA ALA A 56 15.15 -5.16 22.30
C ALA A 56 14.74 -5.15 20.82
N LEU A 57 15.03 -6.23 20.08
CA LEU A 57 14.59 -6.38 18.70
C LEU A 57 13.06 -6.46 18.62
N HIS A 58 12.44 -7.26 19.48
CA HIS A 58 10.98 -7.35 19.55
C HIS A 58 10.34 -6.02 19.95
N ALA A 59 10.91 -5.28 20.91
CA ALA A 59 10.43 -3.96 21.29
C ALA A 59 10.46 -2.99 20.10
N ARG A 60 11.58 -2.93 19.35
CA ARG A 60 11.66 -2.12 18.13
C ARG A 60 10.57 -2.45 17.12
N PHE A 61 10.27 -3.74 16.94
CA PHE A 61 9.21 -4.15 16.04
C PHE A 61 7.83 -3.66 16.51
N ARG A 62 7.47 -3.98 17.77
CA ARG A 62 6.19 -3.61 18.37
C ARG A 62 5.96 -2.10 18.38
N ASP A 63 6.99 -1.34 18.74
CA ASP A 63 6.83 0.07 19.07
C ASP A 63 7.00 0.96 17.84
N HIS A 64 7.70 0.48 16.81
CA HIS A 64 8.08 1.30 15.65
C HIS A 64 7.90 0.60 14.30
N THR A 65 8.50 -0.57 14.09
CA THR A 65 8.70 -1.12 12.74
C THR A 65 7.38 -1.43 12.03
N LEU A 66 6.39 -2.01 12.71
CA LEU A 66 5.11 -2.39 12.08
C LEU A 66 4.38 -1.18 11.47
N LYS A 67 4.32 -0.07 12.22
CA LYS A 67 3.68 1.18 11.74
C LYS A 67 4.45 1.81 10.59
N LEU A 68 5.79 1.71 10.62
CA LEU A 68 6.64 2.21 9.53
C LEU A 68 6.49 1.33 8.27
N PHE A 69 6.36 0.02 8.42
CA PHE A 69 6.02 -0.87 7.30
C PHE A 69 4.71 -0.44 6.64
N GLU A 70 3.64 -0.25 7.43
CA GLU A 70 2.34 0.22 6.92
C GLU A 70 2.46 1.58 6.21
N LYS A 71 3.19 2.53 6.79
CA LYS A 71 3.46 3.84 6.17
C LYS A 71 4.07 3.73 4.78
N HIS A 72 4.91 2.71 4.54
CA HIS A 72 5.57 2.48 3.26
C HIS A 72 4.85 1.45 2.37
N GLY A 73 3.58 1.11 2.67
CA GLY A 73 2.77 0.21 1.86
C GLY A 73 3.15 -1.27 1.98
N ILE A 74 3.88 -1.63 3.04
CA ILE A 74 4.23 -3.00 3.37
C ILE A 74 3.12 -3.59 4.24
N THR A 75 2.55 -4.72 3.85
CA THR A 75 1.52 -5.39 4.65
C THR A 75 2.14 -6.35 5.65
N ASN A 76 1.82 -6.19 6.93
CA ASN A 76 2.23 -7.08 8.01
C ASN A 76 1.38 -8.37 7.97
N VAL A 77 1.99 -9.56 7.81
CA VAL A 77 1.26 -10.85 7.75
C VAL A 77 1.33 -11.60 9.08
N GLY A 78 2.53 -11.71 9.66
CA GLY A 78 2.69 -12.38 10.96
C GLY A 78 4.14 -12.44 11.42
N TYR A 79 4.32 -12.72 12.71
CA TYR A 79 5.59 -12.70 13.43
C TYR A 79 5.64 -13.85 14.43
N TRP A 80 6.76 -14.57 14.46
CA TRP A 80 6.94 -15.76 15.28
C TRP A 80 8.35 -15.82 15.85
N LYS A 81 8.45 -16.47 17.01
CA LYS A 81 9.71 -17.03 17.53
C LYS A 81 9.66 -18.55 17.39
N PRO A 82 10.80 -19.23 17.21
CA PRO A 82 10.85 -20.69 17.28
C PRO A 82 10.27 -21.23 18.59
N THR A 83 9.74 -22.45 18.56
CA THR A 83 9.28 -23.16 19.76
C THR A 83 10.42 -23.72 20.59
N ASP A 84 11.58 -23.95 19.97
CA ASP A 84 12.83 -24.28 20.65
C ASP A 84 13.30 -23.10 21.49
N ALA A 85 13.47 -23.30 22.80
CA ALA A 85 13.74 -22.22 23.75
C ALA A 85 15.06 -21.50 23.47
N ALA A 86 16.11 -22.22 23.09
CA ALA A 86 17.41 -21.62 22.78
C ALA A 86 17.31 -20.74 21.53
N LYS A 87 16.66 -21.23 20.47
CA LYS A 87 16.45 -20.46 19.24
C LYS A 87 15.46 -19.31 19.41
N ALA A 88 14.49 -19.45 20.31
CA ALA A 88 13.52 -18.39 20.63
C ALA A 88 14.20 -17.12 21.14
N GLU A 89 15.39 -17.25 21.76
CA GLU A 89 16.18 -16.13 22.24
C GLU A 89 17.10 -15.51 21.16
N GLU A 90 17.10 -16.05 19.95
CA GLU A 90 18.02 -15.63 18.88
C GLU A 90 17.29 -15.30 17.57
N VAL A 91 16.09 -15.81 17.35
CA VAL A 91 15.45 -15.79 16.03
C VAL A 91 14.07 -15.16 16.06
N LEU A 92 13.87 -14.20 15.16
CA LEU A 92 12.56 -13.66 14.78
C LEU A 92 12.27 -14.03 13.33
N VAL A 93 11.18 -14.77 13.08
CA VAL A 93 10.66 -15.07 11.75
C VAL A 93 9.42 -14.23 11.50
N TYR A 94 9.30 -13.62 10.34
CA TYR A 94 8.11 -12.86 9.97
C TYR A 94 7.86 -12.89 8.48
N ILE A 95 6.60 -12.63 8.12
CA ILE A 95 6.16 -12.56 6.72
C ILE A 95 5.53 -11.19 6.47
N LEU A 96 5.87 -10.64 5.30
CA LEU A 96 5.31 -9.42 4.75
C LEU A 96 4.64 -9.73 3.41
N ALA A 97 3.69 -8.89 2.99
CA ALA A 97 3.05 -8.98 1.69
C ALA A 97 3.09 -7.65 0.93
N TYR A 98 3.18 -7.75 -0.40
CA TYR A 98 3.30 -6.64 -1.32
C TYR A 98 2.43 -6.87 -2.57
N PRO A 99 1.99 -5.81 -3.27
CA PRO A 99 1.29 -5.94 -4.53
C PRO A 99 2.11 -6.59 -5.66
N SER A 100 3.43 -6.38 -5.65
CA SER A 100 4.39 -6.98 -6.58
C SER A 100 5.81 -6.90 -6.00
N LYS A 101 6.79 -7.52 -6.68
CA LYS A 101 8.20 -7.44 -6.28
C LYS A 101 8.76 -6.01 -6.45
N GLU A 102 8.35 -5.31 -7.49
CA GLU A 102 8.76 -3.91 -7.75
C GLU A 102 8.18 -2.98 -6.69
N ALA A 103 6.93 -3.23 -6.26
CA ALA A 103 6.33 -2.51 -5.14
C ALA A 103 7.12 -2.77 -3.84
N ALA A 104 7.53 -4.02 -3.58
CA ALA A 104 8.36 -4.35 -2.44
C ALA A 104 9.70 -3.58 -2.43
N ASP A 105 10.38 -3.50 -3.58
CA ASP A 105 11.65 -2.79 -3.69
C ASP A 105 11.50 -1.29 -3.42
N LYS A 106 10.42 -0.68 -3.93
CA LYS A 106 10.09 0.73 -3.66
C LYS A 106 9.76 0.95 -2.18
N SER A 107 8.94 0.10 -1.58
CA SER A 107 8.57 0.18 -0.17
C SER A 107 9.79 0.02 0.74
N TRP A 108 10.66 -0.95 0.48
CA TRP A 108 11.88 -1.15 1.25
C TRP A 108 12.86 0.01 1.12
N LYS A 109 12.96 0.61 -0.07
CA LYS A 109 13.77 1.82 -0.26
C LYS A 109 13.21 2.96 0.60
N GLY A 110 11.91 3.24 0.50
CA GLY A 110 11.25 4.28 1.29
C GLY A 110 11.40 4.07 2.80
N PHE A 111 11.19 2.84 3.28
CA PHE A 111 11.39 2.48 4.68
C PHE A 111 12.83 2.73 5.15
N ARG A 112 13.83 2.30 4.36
CA ARG A 112 15.25 2.46 4.72
C ARG A 112 15.70 3.91 4.70
N GLU A 113 15.05 4.78 3.94
CA GLU A 113 15.34 6.21 3.84
C GLU A 113 14.54 7.06 4.84
N ASP A 114 13.56 6.46 5.56
CA ASP A 114 12.70 7.18 6.48
C ASP A 114 13.46 7.69 7.72
N PRO A 115 13.45 9.01 8.01
CA PRO A 115 14.09 9.55 9.20
C PRO A 115 13.54 8.96 10.51
N ALA A 116 12.25 8.61 10.57
CA ALA A 116 11.67 7.96 11.75
C ALA A 116 12.20 6.53 11.94
N TRP A 117 12.53 5.83 10.85
CA TRP A 117 13.22 4.55 10.93
C TRP A 117 14.66 4.73 11.44
N HIS A 118 15.40 5.72 10.93
CA HIS A 118 16.77 6.00 11.41
C HIS A 118 16.78 6.29 12.90
N ALA A 119 15.88 7.17 13.37
CA ALA A 119 15.75 7.50 14.78
C ALA A 119 15.42 6.26 15.64
N ALA A 120 14.45 5.44 15.20
CA ALA A 120 14.09 4.21 15.91
C ALA A 120 15.25 3.20 15.95
N ARG A 121 15.95 3.00 14.83
CA ARG A 121 17.13 2.13 14.75
C ARG A 121 18.20 2.62 15.72
N ASP A 122 18.60 3.89 15.62
CA ASP A 122 19.71 4.46 16.39
C ASP A 122 19.40 4.45 17.90
N ALA A 123 18.15 4.76 18.29
CA ALA A 123 17.71 4.68 19.67
C ALA A 123 17.75 3.23 20.20
N SER A 124 17.28 2.27 19.41
CA SER A 124 17.27 0.85 19.79
C SER A 124 18.66 0.19 19.82
N GLU A 125 19.61 0.73 19.04
CA GLU A 125 20.95 0.17 18.86
C GLU A 125 22.03 0.90 19.67
N LYS A 126 21.66 1.79 20.59
CA LYS A 126 22.59 2.46 21.52
C LYS A 126 23.48 1.47 22.29
N ALA A 127 22.92 0.32 22.66
CA ALA A 127 23.65 -0.75 23.35
C ALA A 127 24.31 -1.75 22.39
N GLY A 128 24.49 -1.38 21.13
CA GLY A 128 25.03 -2.22 20.05
C GLY A 128 23.95 -2.73 19.08
N LYS A 129 24.41 -3.20 17.92
CA LYS A 129 23.57 -3.69 16.83
C LYS A 129 22.65 -4.82 17.30
N LEU A 130 21.37 -4.78 16.95
CA LEU A 130 20.42 -5.81 17.38
C LEU A 130 20.48 -7.06 16.49
N VAL A 131 20.60 -6.89 15.17
CA VAL A 131 20.53 -7.98 14.19
C VAL A 131 21.93 -8.33 13.69
N LYS A 132 22.33 -9.58 13.90
CA LYS A 132 23.57 -10.16 13.38
C LYS A 132 23.47 -10.46 11.89
N LYS A 133 22.39 -11.12 11.47
CA LYS A 133 22.12 -11.57 10.11
C LYS A 133 20.63 -11.49 9.81
N ALA A 134 20.29 -11.21 8.55
CA ALA A 134 18.93 -11.30 8.05
C ALA A 134 18.91 -12.11 6.76
N ASP A 135 18.08 -13.14 6.70
CA ASP A 135 17.75 -13.87 5.48
C ASP A 135 16.40 -13.38 4.93
N SER A 136 16.26 -13.40 3.60
CA SER A 136 15.12 -12.85 2.86
C SER A 136 14.76 -13.77 1.71
N VAL A 137 13.51 -14.23 1.64
CA VAL A 137 13.01 -15.05 0.55
C VAL A 137 11.67 -14.50 0.07
N TYR A 138 11.58 -14.17 -1.21
CA TYR A 138 10.32 -13.80 -1.85
C TYR A 138 9.57 -15.05 -2.32
N LEU A 139 8.26 -15.07 -2.12
CA LEU A 139 7.40 -16.22 -2.28
C LEU A 139 6.16 -15.82 -3.09
N ASN A 140 5.83 -16.63 -4.09
CA ASN A 140 4.55 -16.55 -4.77
C ASN A 140 3.58 -17.54 -4.11
N PRO A 141 2.32 -17.15 -3.85
CA PRO A 141 1.34 -18.07 -3.31
C PRO A 141 1.04 -19.18 -4.35
N THR A 142 0.89 -20.41 -3.88
CA THR A 142 0.32 -21.50 -4.68
C THR A 142 -1.18 -21.29 -4.89
N ASP A 143 -1.77 -21.97 -5.86
CA ASP A 143 -3.20 -21.88 -6.19
C ASP A 143 -4.13 -22.31 -5.03
N TYR A 144 -3.66 -23.23 -4.19
CA TYR A 144 -4.35 -23.69 -2.97
C TYR A 144 -4.03 -22.86 -1.70
N SER A 145 -3.17 -21.84 -1.78
CA SER A 145 -2.90 -20.98 -0.64
C SER A 145 -4.17 -20.21 -0.23
N PRO A 146 -4.58 -20.23 1.06
CA PRO A 146 -5.66 -19.36 1.53
C PRO A 146 -5.29 -17.88 1.46
N LEU A 147 -3.99 -17.58 1.55
CA LEU A 147 -3.42 -16.25 1.36
C LEU A 147 -2.95 -16.14 -0.09
N LYS A 148 -3.79 -15.57 -0.95
CA LYS A 148 -3.48 -15.22 -2.35
C LYS A 148 -3.26 -13.73 -2.44
#